data_AF-A0A928T622-F1
#
_entry.id   AF-A0A928T622-F1
#
_cell.length_a   1.000
_cell.length_b   1.000
_cell.length_c   1.000
_cell.angle_alpha   90.00
_cell.angle_beta   90.00
_cell.angle_gamma   90.00
#
_symmetry.space_group_name_H-M   'P 1'
#
loop_
_entity.id
_entity.type
_entity.pdbx_description
1 polymer ?
#
loop_
_entity_poly.entity_id
_entity_poly.type
_entity_poly.pdbx_seq_one_letter_code
_entity_poly.pdbx_strand_id
1 'polypeptide(L)'
;MPYDPNWPQNGQNIDADRFRDQFSGLKTLIDAINTGGGITAVVVDAVNTLPAGSAASVNMQVSGSTLHFTFGIPEGQPGPQGTPGNDGAPGQPFAQAVVDAVNTVDPGSPASVSVSFDGTNVRFTFDIPRGQTGDTGATGQPGEVSQTDLQNAVNDALQQCSNNSNAVGTLDAPMADPDAEALRQKVNELLLALRR
;
A
#
# COMPACT_ATOMS: atom_id res chain seq x y z
N MET A 1 24.81 94.45 11.51
CA MET A 1 25.08 94.06 12.92
C MET A 1 24.01 93.07 13.38
N PRO A 2 24.27 92.14 14.30
CA PRO A 2 23.19 91.33 14.88
C PRO A 2 22.18 92.24 15.61
N TYR A 3 20.92 91.82 15.63
CA TYR A 3 19.87 92.52 16.38
C TYR A 3 20.27 92.57 17.87
N ASP A 4 20.16 93.74 18.49
CA ASP A 4 20.44 93.94 19.91
C ASP A 4 19.17 94.45 20.61
N PRO A 5 18.53 93.63 21.45
CA PRO A 5 17.28 94.00 22.12
C PRO A 5 17.45 95.13 23.14
N ASN A 6 18.67 95.51 23.51
CA ASN A 6 18.93 96.60 24.46
C ASN A 6 18.96 97.99 23.79
N TRP A 7 18.66 98.08 22.49
CA TRP A 7 18.59 99.33 21.73
C TRP A 7 17.19 99.59 21.15
N PRO A 8 16.79 100.87 21.00
CA PRO A 8 17.52 102.08 21.40
C PRO A 8 17.45 102.34 22.91
N GLN A 9 18.53 102.89 23.47
CA GLN A 9 18.55 103.31 24.88
C GLN A 9 17.89 104.68 25.06
N ASN A 10 17.14 104.85 26.15
CA ASN A 10 16.50 106.11 26.48
C ASN A 10 17.53 107.25 26.63
N GLY A 11 17.23 108.42 26.06
CA GLY A 11 18.08 109.61 26.15
C GLY A 11 19.26 109.68 25.17
N GLN A 12 19.41 108.72 24.25
CA GLN A 12 20.38 108.78 23.15
C GLN A 12 19.82 109.54 21.95
N ASN A 13 20.68 110.25 21.20
CA ASN A 13 20.30 110.83 19.93
C ASN A 13 19.95 109.73 18.92
N ILE A 14 18.90 109.96 18.12
CA ILE A 14 18.48 109.00 17.09
C ILE A 14 19.51 109.03 15.95
N ASP A 15 20.17 107.89 15.74
CA ASP A 15 21.06 107.65 14.61
C ASP A 15 20.34 106.77 13.57
N ALA A 16 20.02 107.36 12.42
CA ALA A 16 19.29 106.69 11.36
C ALA A 16 20.04 105.47 10.79
N ASP A 17 21.37 105.50 10.78
CA ASP A 17 22.18 104.38 10.29
C ASP A 17 22.11 103.22 11.29
N ARG A 18 22.24 103.53 12.59
CA ARG A 18 22.11 102.55 13.68
C ARG A 18 20.73 101.88 13.73
N PHE A 19 19.66 102.63 13.49
CA PHE A 19 18.29 102.06 13.43
C PHE A 19 18.10 101.17 12.19
N ARG A 20 18.61 101.58 11.02
CA ARG A 20 18.57 100.74 9.81
C ARG A 20 19.31 99.42 10.03
N ASP A 21 20.39 99.41 10.78
CA ASP A 21 21.09 98.19 11.17
C ASP A 21 20.27 97.28 12.11
N GLN A 22 19.58 97.84 13.11
CA GLN A 22 18.69 97.07 14.00
C GLN A 22 17.53 96.43 13.24
N PHE A 23 16.87 97.17 12.34
CA PHE A 23 15.79 96.62 11.52
C PHE A 23 16.28 95.54 10.55
N SER A 24 17.48 95.71 9.99
CA SER A 24 18.10 94.68 9.14
C SER A 24 18.44 93.41 9.93
N GLY A 25 18.91 93.56 11.18
CA GLY A 25 19.13 92.44 12.09
C GLY A 25 17.84 91.69 12.45
N LEU A 26 16.77 92.43 12.78
CA LEU A 26 15.45 91.85 13.07
C LEU A 26 14.88 91.14 11.83
N LYS A 27 14.98 91.75 10.64
CA LYS A 27 14.59 91.13 9.37
C LYS A 27 15.33 89.82 9.13
N THR A 28 16.63 89.78 9.41
CA THR A 28 17.45 88.56 9.31
C THR A 28 16.94 87.47 10.25
N LEU A 29 16.58 87.81 11.50
CA LEU A 29 15.99 86.86 12.45
C LEU A 29 14.61 86.36 12.01
N ILE A 30 13.76 87.26 11.49
CA ILE A 30 12.43 86.92 10.97
C ILE A 30 12.54 86.02 9.73
N ASP A 31 13.45 86.34 8.82
CA ASP A 31 13.72 85.52 7.64
C ASP A 31 14.26 84.15 8.07
N ALA A 32 15.11 84.06 9.09
CA ALA A 32 15.60 82.78 9.59
C ALA A 32 14.47 81.88 10.13
N ILE A 33 13.44 82.46 10.78
CA ILE A 33 12.25 81.71 11.22
C ILE A 33 11.45 81.21 10.01
N ASN A 34 11.23 82.07 9.01
CA ASN A 34 10.45 81.73 7.81
C ASN A 34 11.19 80.87 6.77
N THR A 35 12.52 80.86 6.77
CA THR A 35 13.35 80.22 5.74
C THR A 35 14.19 79.05 6.27
N GLY A 36 14.31 78.88 7.61
CA GLY A 36 15.15 77.85 8.22
C GLY A 36 14.73 77.35 9.60
N GLY A 37 13.63 77.85 10.18
CA GLY A 37 13.09 77.40 11.48
C GLY A 37 11.73 76.69 11.38
N GLY A 38 11.13 76.65 10.19
CA GLY A 38 9.89 75.93 9.92
C GLY A 38 10.12 74.44 9.63
N ILE A 39 9.03 73.70 9.43
CA ILE A 39 9.09 72.33 8.91
C ILE A 39 9.58 72.38 7.46
N THR A 40 10.74 71.80 7.19
CA THR A 40 11.37 71.75 5.86
C THR A 40 11.19 70.39 5.19
N ALA A 41 10.77 69.37 5.93
CA ALA A 41 10.56 68.03 5.40
C ALA A 41 9.42 67.30 6.13
N VAL A 42 8.81 66.35 5.43
CA VAL A 42 7.85 65.40 5.99
C VAL A 42 8.30 64.02 5.58
N VAL A 43 8.38 63.11 6.55
CA VAL A 43 8.80 61.72 6.36
C VAL A 43 7.76 60.81 6.97
N VAL A 44 7.54 59.67 6.32
CA VAL A 44 6.77 58.55 6.88
C VAL A 44 7.77 57.52 7.37
N ASP A 45 7.86 57.35 8.68
CA ASP A 45 8.78 56.40 9.30
C ASP A 45 8.27 54.97 9.16
N ALA A 46 6.96 54.77 9.31
CA ALA A 46 6.36 53.45 9.23
C ALA A 46 4.89 53.49 8.80
N VAL A 47 4.48 52.44 8.09
CA VAL A 47 3.09 52.11 7.78
C VAL A 47 2.84 50.68 8.24
N ASN A 48 2.12 50.54 9.34
CA ASN A 48 1.84 49.25 9.95
C ASN A 48 0.44 48.78 9.57
N THR A 49 0.32 47.50 9.19
CA THR A 49 -0.99 46.87 9.01
C THR A 49 -1.53 46.47 10.39
N LEU A 50 -2.75 46.89 10.71
CA LEU A 50 -3.45 46.53 11.95
C LEU A 50 -4.47 45.41 11.69
N PRO A 51 -4.86 44.64 12.71
CA PRO A 51 -5.89 43.62 12.57
C PRO A 51 -7.22 44.19 12.07
N ALA A 52 -7.97 43.38 11.32
CA ALA A 52 -9.23 43.81 10.72
C ALA A 52 -10.22 44.28 11.79
N GLY A 53 -10.85 45.45 11.57
CA GLY A 53 -11.79 46.04 12.52
C GLY A 53 -11.16 46.90 13.62
N SER A 54 -9.83 47.01 13.67
CA SER A 54 -9.15 48.02 14.50
C SER A 54 -9.45 49.44 14.01
N ALA A 55 -9.35 50.44 14.89
CA ALA A 55 -9.39 51.83 14.45
C ALA A 55 -8.09 52.21 13.73
N ALA A 56 -8.19 52.98 12.65
CA ALA A 56 -7.02 53.58 12.02
C ALA A 56 -6.37 54.62 12.94
N SER A 57 -5.05 54.72 12.90
CA SER A 57 -4.29 55.64 13.74
C SER A 57 -3.16 56.34 12.98
N VAL A 58 -2.81 57.53 13.45
CA VAL A 58 -1.65 58.28 13.01
C VAL A 58 -0.98 58.89 14.23
N ASN A 59 0.35 58.76 14.30
CA ASN A 59 1.17 59.47 15.27
C ASN A 59 2.14 60.39 14.54
N MET A 60 2.41 61.56 15.12
CA MET A 60 3.32 62.56 14.56
C MET A 60 4.29 63.05 15.62
N GLN A 61 5.56 63.14 15.25
CA GLN A 61 6.61 63.75 16.05
C GLN A 61 7.44 64.72 15.22
N VAL A 62 8.02 65.73 15.87
CA VAL A 62 8.92 66.69 15.22
C VAL A 62 10.35 66.36 15.60
N SER A 63 11.22 66.14 14.60
CA SER A 63 12.65 65.95 14.79
C SER A 63 13.41 66.97 13.95
N GLY A 64 14.02 67.96 14.61
CA GLY A 64 14.58 69.14 13.94
C GLY A 64 13.49 69.89 13.15
N SER A 65 13.68 70.03 11.85
CA SER A 65 12.73 70.64 10.91
C SER A 65 11.88 69.60 10.15
N THR A 66 11.87 68.33 10.57
CA THR A 66 11.14 67.26 9.88
C THR A 66 9.95 66.78 10.70
N LEU A 67 8.77 66.69 10.08
CA LEU A 67 7.64 65.97 10.63
C LEU A 67 7.76 64.48 10.30
N HIS A 68 7.67 63.66 11.32
CA HIS A 68 7.80 62.22 11.24
C HIS A 68 6.46 61.57 11.57
N PHE A 69 5.89 60.86 10.60
CA PHE A 69 4.60 60.18 10.74
C PHE A 69 4.76 58.68 10.86
N THR A 70 3.92 58.07 11.70
CA THR A 70 3.71 56.62 11.71
C THR A 70 2.22 56.33 11.59
N PHE A 71 1.84 55.49 10.64
CA PHE A 71 0.45 55.11 10.37
C PHE A 71 0.15 53.69 10.85
N GLY A 72 -1.04 53.50 11.40
CA GLY A 72 -1.66 52.20 11.63
C GLY A 72 -2.90 52.06 10.75
N ILE A 73 -2.83 51.21 9.73
CA ILE A 73 -3.90 51.00 8.74
C ILE A 73 -4.51 49.60 8.95
N PRO A 74 -5.79 49.47 9.34
CA PRO A 74 -6.46 48.18 9.47
C PRO A 74 -6.50 47.41 8.15
N GLU A 75 -6.28 46.10 8.19
CA GLU A 75 -6.50 45.24 7.04
C GLU A 75 -8.00 45.15 6.68
N GLY A 76 -8.28 44.83 5.43
CA GLY A 76 -9.63 44.56 4.96
C GLY A 76 -10.19 43.29 5.60
N GLN A 77 -11.50 43.25 5.81
CA GLN A 77 -12.16 41.99 6.19
C GLN A 77 -11.96 40.96 5.06
N PRO A 78 -11.72 39.68 5.39
CA PRO A 78 -11.72 38.62 4.40
C PRO A 78 -12.99 38.68 3.56
N GLY A 79 -12.84 38.48 2.24
CA GLY A 79 -13.99 38.37 1.36
C GLY A 79 -14.89 37.19 1.76
N PRO A 80 -16.18 37.21 1.40
CA PRO A 80 -17.03 36.05 1.61
C PRO A 80 -16.44 34.83 0.90
N GLN A 81 -16.62 33.65 1.50
CA GLN A 81 -16.27 32.40 0.84
C GLN A 81 -17.00 32.30 -0.50
N GLY A 82 -16.30 31.87 -1.55
CA GLY A 82 -16.93 31.61 -2.84
C GLY A 82 -18.03 30.56 -2.71
N THR A 83 -19.04 30.64 -3.57
CA THR A 83 -20.07 29.58 -3.64
C THR A 83 -19.42 28.25 -4.01
N PRO A 84 -19.86 27.12 -3.41
CA PRO A 84 -19.46 25.80 -3.89
C PRO A 84 -19.65 25.68 -5.40
N GLY A 85 -18.73 24.98 -6.06
CA GLY A 85 -18.92 24.63 -7.47
C GLY A 85 -20.16 23.77 -7.65
N ASN A 86 -20.80 23.85 -8.81
CA ASN A 86 -21.90 22.95 -9.15
C ASN A 86 -21.37 21.51 -9.27
N ASP A 87 -22.20 20.54 -8.88
CA ASP A 87 -21.92 19.13 -9.15
C ASP A 87 -21.73 18.91 -10.66
N GLY A 88 -20.81 18.01 -11.01
CA GLY A 88 -20.66 17.55 -12.39
C GLY A 88 -21.93 16.85 -12.88
N ALA A 89 -22.19 16.89 -14.19
CA ALA A 89 -23.30 16.16 -14.76
C ALA A 89 -23.18 14.65 -14.44
N PRO A 90 -24.29 13.98 -14.07
CA PRO A 90 -24.29 12.52 -13.93
C PRO A 90 -23.74 11.85 -15.21
N GLY A 91 -22.87 10.86 -15.05
CA GLY A 91 -22.40 10.05 -16.17
C GLY A 91 -23.55 9.33 -16.87
N GLN A 92 -23.38 8.99 -18.15
CA GLN A 92 -24.40 8.23 -18.87
C GLN A 92 -24.64 6.86 -18.21
N PRO A 93 -25.91 6.43 -18.06
CA PRO A 93 -26.21 5.09 -17.56
C PRO A 93 -25.74 4.02 -18.55
N PHE A 94 -25.19 2.92 -18.05
CA PHE A 94 -25.03 1.70 -18.85
C PHE A 94 -26.38 0.98 -18.90
N ALA A 95 -26.68 0.33 -20.03
CA ALA A 95 -27.96 -0.33 -20.27
C ALA A 95 -28.08 -1.64 -19.47
N GLN A 96 -27.04 -2.49 -19.49
CA GLN A 96 -27.04 -3.81 -18.84
C GLN A 96 -25.65 -4.23 -18.36
N ALA A 97 -25.61 -5.20 -17.45
CA ALA A 97 -24.41 -5.96 -17.07
C ALA A 97 -24.49 -7.36 -17.69
N VAL A 98 -23.46 -7.75 -18.44
CA VAL A 98 -23.43 -9.00 -19.23
C VAL A 98 -22.24 -9.85 -18.83
N VAL A 99 -22.44 -11.15 -18.65
CA VAL A 99 -21.35 -12.12 -18.46
C VAL A 99 -21.07 -12.78 -19.80
N ASP A 100 -19.86 -12.60 -20.31
CA ASP A 100 -19.44 -13.08 -21.62
C ASP A 100 -18.94 -14.52 -21.56
N ALA A 101 -18.12 -14.81 -20.55
CA ALA A 101 -17.52 -16.13 -20.37
C ALA A 101 -17.25 -16.42 -18.89
N VAL A 102 -17.31 -17.72 -18.56
CA VAL A 102 -16.85 -18.29 -17.30
C VAL A 102 -15.95 -19.46 -17.66
N ASN A 103 -14.65 -19.27 -17.49
CA ASN A 103 -13.64 -20.26 -17.82
C ASN A 103 -13.24 -21.04 -16.57
N THR A 104 -13.08 -22.34 -16.73
CA THR A 104 -12.44 -23.18 -15.69
C THR A 104 -10.95 -23.24 -15.97
N VAL A 105 -10.14 -22.71 -15.07
CA VAL A 105 -8.66 -22.73 -15.18
C VAL A 105 -8.05 -23.78 -14.28
N ASP A 106 -6.76 -24.07 -14.45
CA ASP A 106 -6.06 -25.12 -13.72
C ASP A 106 -6.03 -24.87 -12.19
N PRO A 107 -5.98 -25.94 -11.36
CA PRO A 107 -5.87 -25.79 -9.92
C PRO A 107 -4.62 -24.99 -9.56
N GLY A 108 -4.75 -24.08 -8.60
CA GLY A 108 -3.64 -23.22 -8.15
C GLY A 108 -3.43 -21.95 -8.96
N SER A 109 -4.09 -21.79 -10.11
CA SER A 109 -4.19 -20.49 -10.78
C SER A 109 -4.97 -19.51 -9.88
N PRO A 110 -4.66 -18.19 -9.89
CA PRO A 110 -5.48 -17.22 -9.20
C PRO A 110 -6.84 -17.07 -9.89
N ALA A 111 -7.91 -16.86 -9.10
CA ALA A 111 -9.20 -16.46 -9.66
C ALA A 111 -9.12 -15.02 -10.15
N SER A 112 -9.70 -14.74 -11.32
CA SER A 112 -9.72 -13.39 -11.90
C SER A 112 -11.07 -13.04 -12.53
N VAL A 113 -11.32 -11.74 -12.59
CA VAL A 113 -12.41 -11.15 -13.36
C VAL A 113 -11.84 -10.02 -14.22
N SER A 114 -12.20 -9.99 -15.50
CA SER A 114 -11.94 -8.85 -16.37
C SER A 114 -13.25 -8.14 -16.69
N VAL A 115 -13.21 -6.81 -16.70
CA VAL A 115 -14.37 -5.95 -16.92
C VAL A 115 -14.07 -5.00 -18.07
N SER A 116 -15.00 -4.87 -19.00
CA SER A 116 -14.93 -3.88 -20.08
C SER A 116 -16.27 -3.15 -20.24
N PHE A 117 -16.24 -1.92 -20.75
CA PHE A 117 -17.43 -1.16 -21.10
C PHE A 117 -17.40 -0.87 -22.59
N ASP A 118 -18.40 -1.34 -23.33
CA ASP A 118 -18.47 -1.19 -24.80
C ASP A 118 -19.19 0.10 -25.24
N GLY A 119 -19.51 0.99 -24.30
CA GLY A 119 -20.30 2.20 -24.52
C GLY A 119 -21.79 2.02 -24.24
N THR A 120 -22.28 0.78 -24.10
CA THR A 120 -23.68 0.47 -23.76
C THR A 120 -23.76 -0.46 -22.55
N ASN A 121 -22.98 -1.53 -22.52
CA ASN A 121 -23.03 -2.57 -21.49
C ASN A 121 -21.70 -2.72 -20.76
N VAL A 122 -21.78 -3.09 -19.48
CA VAL A 122 -20.62 -3.54 -18.71
C VAL A 122 -20.49 -5.04 -18.89
N ARG A 123 -19.37 -5.50 -19.43
CA ARG A 123 -19.13 -6.90 -19.78
C ARG A 123 -18.08 -7.52 -18.85
N PHE A 124 -18.38 -8.73 -18.36
CA PHE A 124 -17.54 -9.47 -17.42
C PHE A 124 -17.07 -10.79 -18.03
N THR A 125 -15.81 -11.16 -17.78
CA THR A 125 -15.30 -12.52 -18.02
C THR A 125 -14.62 -13.03 -16.75
N PHE A 126 -15.00 -14.23 -16.31
CA PHE A 126 -14.48 -14.85 -15.09
C PHE A 126 -13.57 -16.03 -15.41
N ASP A 127 -12.46 -16.13 -14.69
CA ASP A 127 -11.60 -17.31 -14.67
C ASP A 127 -11.64 -17.93 -13.27
N ILE A 128 -12.18 -19.14 -13.17
CA ILE A 128 -12.44 -19.86 -11.92
C ILE A 128 -11.54 -21.10 -11.87
N PRO A 129 -10.60 -21.20 -10.91
CA PRO A 129 -9.75 -22.37 -10.76
C PRO A 129 -10.56 -23.61 -10.38
N ARG A 130 -10.30 -24.74 -11.04
CA ARG A 130 -10.84 -26.03 -10.62
C ARG A 130 -10.19 -26.51 -9.31
N GLY A 131 -10.88 -27.39 -8.59
CA GLY A 131 -10.31 -28.09 -7.45
C GLY A 131 -9.13 -28.99 -7.85
N GLN A 132 -8.21 -29.22 -6.91
CA GLN A 132 -7.14 -30.21 -7.07
C GLN A 132 -7.75 -31.61 -7.23
N THR A 133 -7.12 -32.44 -8.05
CA THR A 133 -7.47 -33.86 -8.12
C THR A 133 -7.23 -34.51 -6.76
N GLY A 134 -8.19 -35.31 -6.28
CA GLY A 134 -8.03 -36.04 -5.03
C GLY A 134 -6.95 -37.12 -5.12
N ASP A 135 -6.46 -37.58 -3.96
CA ASP A 135 -5.47 -38.64 -3.89
C ASP A 135 -6.00 -39.95 -4.50
N THR A 136 -5.08 -40.76 -5.02
CA THR A 136 -5.42 -42.12 -5.48
C THR A 136 -5.86 -42.97 -4.29
N GLY A 137 -6.96 -43.71 -4.44
CA GLY A 137 -7.45 -44.61 -3.39
C GLY A 137 -6.41 -45.68 -3.01
N ALA A 138 -6.48 -46.18 -1.77
CA ALA A 138 -5.60 -47.26 -1.31
C ALA A 138 -5.81 -48.53 -2.16
N THR A 139 -4.71 -49.25 -2.43
CA THR A 139 -4.77 -50.57 -3.06
C THR A 139 -5.63 -51.52 -2.22
N GLY A 140 -6.47 -52.34 -2.85
CA GLY A 140 -7.25 -53.36 -2.16
C GLY A 140 -6.37 -54.36 -1.40
N GLN A 141 -6.87 -54.90 -0.30
CA GLN A 141 -6.20 -55.99 0.40
C GLN A 141 -6.04 -57.21 -0.52
N PRO A 142 -4.93 -57.96 -0.44
CA PRO A 142 -4.82 -59.26 -1.07
C PRO A 142 -6.00 -60.17 -0.69
N GLY A 143 -6.46 -61.02 -1.61
CA GLY A 143 -7.52 -61.98 -1.32
C GLY A 143 -7.11 -62.99 -0.24
N GLU A 144 -8.05 -63.37 0.61
CA GLU A 144 -7.84 -64.42 1.62
C GLU A 144 -7.83 -65.80 0.96
N VAL A 145 -6.83 -66.64 1.31
CA VAL A 145 -6.84 -68.07 0.98
C VAL A 145 -7.33 -68.81 2.21
N SER A 146 -8.45 -69.51 2.10
CA SER A 146 -8.98 -70.25 3.24
C SER A 146 -8.09 -71.45 3.57
N GLN A 147 -8.11 -71.89 4.83
CA GLN A 147 -7.41 -73.11 5.22
C GLN A 147 -7.92 -74.34 4.45
N THR A 148 -9.20 -74.34 4.06
CA THR A 148 -9.80 -75.36 3.20
C THR A 148 -9.20 -75.37 1.79
N ASP A 149 -9.03 -74.20 1.17
CA ASP A 149 -8.44 -74.09 -0.18
C ASP A 149 -6.98 -74.58 -0.17
N LEU A 150 -6.24 -74.23 0.88
CA LEU A 150 -4.88 -74.73 1.09
C LEU A 150 -4.87 -76.26 1.28
N GLN A 151 -5.79 -76.79 2.08
CA GLN A 151 -5.90 -78.23 2.33
C GLN A 151 -6.19 -79.00 1.04
N ASN A 152 -7.12 -78.49 0.22
CA ASN A 152 -7.49 -79.09 -1.06
C ASN A 152 -6.31 -79.10 -2.03
N ALA A 153 -5.61 -77.98 -2.17
CA ALA A 153 -4.43 -77.90 -3.05
C ALA A 153 -3.31 -78.87 -2.65
N VAL A 154 -3.07 -79.05 -1.35
CA VAL A 154 -2.08 -80.01 -0.84
C VAL A 154 -2.50 -81.45 -1.14
N ASN A 155 -3.78 -81.78 -0.95
CA ASN A 155 -4.30 -83.12 -1.23
C ASN A 155 -4.21 -83.46 -2.72
N ASP A 156 -4.57 -82.53 -3.61
CA ASP A 156 -4.48 -82.70 -5.06
C ASP A 156 -3.03 -82.93 -5.51
N ALA A 157 -2.08 -82.16 -4.98
CA ALA A 157 -0.66 -82.32 -5.28
C ALA A 157 -0.10 -83.68 -4.82
N LEU A 158 -0.53 -84.18 -3.65
CA LEU A 158 -0.10 -85.48 -3.14
C LEU A 158 -0.62 -86.65 -3.99
N GLN A 159 -1.89 -86.59 -4.44
CA GLN A 159 -2.46 -87.64 -5.29
C GLN A 159 -1.74 -87.78 -6.63
N GLN A 160 -1.31 -86.66 -7.22
CA GLN A 160 -0.61 -86.67 -8.52
C GLN A 160 0.80 -87.27 -8.44
N CYS A 161 1.44 -87.26 -7.27
CA CYS A 161 2.82 -87.73 -7.09
C CYS A 161 2.96 -89.24 -6.80
N SER A 162 1.88 -89.97 -6.49
CA SER A 162 1.96 -91.36 -5.95
C SER A 162 1.35 -92.46 -6.84
N ASN A 163 0.73 -92.10 -7.97
CA ASN A 163 -0.09 -93.05 -8.74
C ASN A 163 0.71 -94.17 -9.44
N ASN A 164 2.03 -94.02 -9.59
CA ASN A 164 2.88 -95.01 -10.27
C ASN A 164 3.40 -96.13 -9.34
N SER A 165 3.62 -95.87 -8.05
CA SER A 165 4.18 -96.85 -7.10
C SER A 165 3.13 -97.86 -6.60
N ASN A 166 1.86 -97.45 -6.49
CA ASN A 166 0.79 -98.33 -5.99
C ASN A 166 0.34 -99.39 -7.01
N ALA A 167 0.68 -99.23 -8.30
CA ALA A 167 0.32 -100.18 -9.36
C ALA A 167 1.36 -101.28 -9.62
N VAL A 168 2.60 -101.16 -9.09
CA VAL A 168 3.63 -102.19 -9.28
C VAL A 168 3.38 -103.34 -8.29
N GLY A 169 3.18 -104.56 -8.78
CA GLY A 169 2.94 -105.76 -7.96
C GLY A 169 4.22 -106.36 -7.36
N THR A 170 4.07 -107.14 -6.28
CA THR A 170 5.16 -107.96 -5.72
C THR A 170 5.51 -109.12 -6.66
N LEU A 171 6.78 -109.52 -6.66
CA LEU A 171 7.28 -110.68 -7.38
C LEU A 171 7.08 -111.92 -6.51
N ASP A 172 5.93 -112.58 -6.56
CA ASP A 172 5.59 -113.66 -5.60
C ASP A 172 5.98 -115.08 -6.04
N ALA A 173 6.64 -115.21 -7.19
CA ALA A 173 7.17 -116.48 -7.66
C ALA A 173 8.51 -116.81 -6.97
N PRO A 174 8.64 -117.95 -6.25
CA PRO A 174 9.88 -118.31 -5.58
C PRO A 174 10.99 -118.64 -6.59
N MET A 175 12.21 -118.21 -6.30
CA MET A 175 13.39 -118.48 -7.12
C MET A 175 14.21 -119.63 -6.53
N ALA A 176 14.72 -120.51 -7.40
CA ALA A 176 15.47 -121.70 -6.98
C ALA A 176 16.93 -121.38 -6.54
N ASP A 177 17.48 -120.28 -7.04
CA ASP A 177 18.79 -119.77 -6.65
C ASP A 177 18.67 -118.97 -5.35
N PRO A 178 19.39 -119.33 -4.27
CA PRO A 178 19.32 -118.65 -2.97
C PRO A 178 19.60 -117.15 -3.02
N ASP A 179 20.56 -116.71 -3.85
CA ASP A 179 20.93 -115.30 -3.95
C ASP A 179 19.85 -114.50 -4.70
N ALA A 180 19.23 -115.13 -5.71
CA ALA A 180 18.12 -114.53 -6.44
C ALA A 180 16.84 -114.45 -5.59
N GLU A 181 16.57 -115.46 -4.75
CA GLU A 181 15.44 -115.46 -3.83
C GLU A 181 15.59 -114.38 -2.74
N ALA A 182 16.80 -114.20 -2.21
CA ALA A 182 17.10 -113.12 -1.27
C ALA A 182 16.91 -111.73 -1.92
N LEU A 183 17.35 -111.56 -3.17
CA LEU A 183 17.15 -110.32 -3.91
C LEU A 183 15.65 -110.06 -4.18
N ARG A 184 14.89 -111.08 -4.60
CA ARG A 184 13.44 -110.99 -4.80
C ARG A 184 12.72 -110.53 -3.53
N GLN A 185 13.07 -111.12 -2.38
CA GLN A 185 12.50 -110.73 -1.09
C GLN A 185 12.81 -109.27 -0.75
N LYS A 186 14.05 -108.81 -1.02
CA LYS A 186 14.43 -107.40 -0.83
C LYS A 186 13.72 -106.45 -1.78
N VAL A 187 13.48 -106.87 -3.02
CA VAL A 187 12.68 -106.08 -3.99
C VAL A 187 11.23 -105.96 -3.51
N ASN A 188 10.62 -107.03 -3.00
CA ASN A 188 9.27 -106.97 -2.44
C ASN A 188 9.18 -106.10 -1.18
N GLU A 189 10.18 -106.20 -0.29
CA GLU A 189 10.29 -105.36 0.92
C GLU A 189 10.39 -103.87 0.53
N LEU A 190 11.23 -103.54 -0.45
CA LEU A 190 11.35 -102.18 -0.98
C LEU A 190 10.05 -101.70 -1.62
N LEU A 191 9.39 -102.54 -2.42
CA LEU A 191 8.12 -102.20 -3.06
C LEU A 191 7.05 -101.87 -2.03
N LEU A 192 6.95 -102.67 -0.96
CA LEU A 192 6.00 -102.46 0.13
C LEU A 192 6.34 -101.21 0.95
N ALA A 193 7.62 -100.95 1.22
CA ALA A 193 8.06 -99.75 1.94
C ALA A 193 7.87 -98.45 1.16
N LEU A 194 7.85 -98.51 -0.18
CA LEU A 194 7.68 -97.37 -1.06
C LEU A 194 6.22 -97.10 -1.46
N ARG A 195 5.28 -98.02 -1.18
CA ARG A 195 3.84 -97.73 -1.27
C ARG A 195 3.46 -96.80 -0.13
N ARG A 196 2.94 -95.62 -0.48
CA ARG A 196 2.36 -94.65 0.46
C ARG A 196 0.85 -94.59 0.29
#